data_AF-A0A8I0L5Y9-F1
#
_entry.id   AF-A0A8I0L5Y9-F1
#
_cell.length_a   1.000
_cell.length_b   1.000
_cell.length_c   1.000
_cell.angle_alpha   90.00
_cell.angle_beta   90.00
_cell.angle_gamma   90.00
#
_symmetry.space_group_name_H-M   'P 1'
#
loop_
_entity.id
_entity.type
_entity.pdbx_description
1 polymer ?
#
loop_
_entity_poly.entity_id
_entity_poly.type
_entity_poly.pdbx_seq_one_letter_code
_entity_poly.pdbx_strand_id
1 'polypeptide(L)' 'VEYKEKFSSFGRFPGGFLKREGRASDYEILTARLVDRVLRPLFPSNYHADTFVNITLYSTDGVDMPDALAGLAASAAL' A
#
# COMPACT_ATOMS: atom_id res chain seq x y z
N VAL A 1 -8.28 2.39 0.60
CA VAL A 1 -7.00 1.65 0.68
C VAL A 1 -5.88 2.67 0.83
N GLU A 2 -4.97 2.47 1.79
CA GLU A 2 -3.73 3.23 1.94
C GLU A 2 -2.56 2.27 1.72
N TYR A 3 -1.63 2.64 0.85
CA TYR A 3 -0.39 1.91 0.62
C TYR A 3 0.78 2.79 1.03
N LYS A 4 1.70 2.24 1.83
CA LYS A 4 2.87 2.97 2.32
C LYS A 4 4.11 2.10 2.29
N GLU A 5 5.16 2.63 1.70
CA GLU A 5 6.48 2.00 1.68
C GLU A 5 7.35 2.62 2.75
N LYS A 6 7.84 1.77 3.68
CA LYS A 6 8.81 2.27 4.63
C LYS A 6 10.18 2.37 3.97
N PHE A 7 10.89 3.47 4.20
CA PHE A 7 12.28 3.59 3.74
C PHE A 7 13.18 2.53 4.40
N SER A 8 12.83 2.13 5.63
CA SER A 8 13.49 1.01 6.32
C SER A 8 13.38 -0.31 5.57
N SER A 9 12.34 -0.50 4.74
CA SER A 9 12.14 -1.72 3.97
C SER A 9 13.18 -1.93 2.88
N PHE A 10 13.76 -0.83 2.40
CA PHE A 10 14.90 -0.84 1.47
C PHE A 10 16.25 -0.71 2.21
N GLY A 11 16.26 -0.76 3.54
CA GLY A 11 17.45 -0.51 4.36
C GLY A 11 17.97 0.93 4.24
N ARG A 12 17.13 1.87 3.79
CA ARG A 12 17.51 3.28 3.58
C ARG A 12 16.91 4.17 4.66
N PHE A 13 17.62 5.23 4.98
CA PHE A 13 17.08 6.28 5.84
C PHE A 13 16.29 7.29 5.00
N PRO A 14 15.18 7.85 5.51
CA PRO A 14 14.43 8.88 4.80
C PRO A 14 15.33 10.07 4.48
N GLY A 15 15.44 10.42 3.20
CA GLY A 15 16.20 11.58 2.74
C GLY A 15 15.47 12.88 3.06
N GLY A 16 16.17 13.85 3.66
CA GLY A 16 15.63 15.19 3.97
C GLY A 16 15.91 15.64 5.41
N PHE A 17 15.68 16.93 5.68
CA PHE A 17 15.99 17.55 6.99
C PHE A 17 15.21 16.91 8.15
N LEU A 18 13.96 16.51 7.92
CA LEU A 18 13.10 15.95 8.96
C LEU A 18 13.29 14.44 9.20
N LYS A 19 14.10 13.73 8.40
CA LYS A 19 14.37 12.27 8.47
C LYS A 19 13.11 11.42 8.78
N ARG A 20 11.97 11.82 8.24
CA ARG A 20 10.66 11.21 8.48
C ARG A 20 9.96 10.96 7.15
N GLU A 21 9.17 9.89 7.13
CA GLU A 21 8.31 9.56 6.01
C GLU A 21 7.22 10.62 5.92
N GLY A 22 7.24 11.36 4.81
CA GLY A 22 6.35 12.47 4.57
C GLY A 22 5.06 12.05 3.89
N ARG A 23 4.62 12.89 2.97
CA ARG A 23 3.43 12.66 2.14
C ARG A 23 3.65 11.45 1.24
N ALA A 24 2.58 10.69 0.99
CA ALA A 24 2.59 9.59 0.03
C ALA A 24 3.07 10.08 -1.34
N SER A 25 3.98 9.31 -1.93
CA SER A 25 4.48 9.50 -3.29
C SER A 25 3.42 9.15 -4.33
N ASP A 26 3.59 9.65 -5.56
CA ASP A 26 2.68 9.32 -6.66
C ASP A 26 2.61 7.82 -6.92
N TYR A 27 3.73 7.11 -6.74
CA TYR A 27 3.80 5.66 -6.85
C TYR A 27 2.89 4.98 -5.82
N GLU A 28 3.03 5.34 -4.53
CA GLU A 28 2.21 4.78 -3.46
C GLU A 28 0.70 5.07 -3.67
N ILE A 29 0.38 6.27 -4.15
CA ILE A 29 -0.99 6.67 -4.48
C ILE A 29 -1.55 5.84 -5.64
N LEU A 30 -0.74 5.59 -6.69
CA LEU A 30 -1.15 4.78 -7.83
C LEU A 30 -1.37 3.32 -7.44
N THR A 31 -0.49 2.74 -6.63
CA THR A 31 -0.63 1.37 -6.12
C THR A 31 -1.85 1.23 -5.23
N ALA A 32 -2.10 2.19 -4.32
CA ALA A 32 -3.32 2.21 -3.49
C ALA A 32 -4.60 2.26 -4.35
N ARG A 33 -4.61 3.07 -5.41
CA ARG A 33 -5.75 3.18 -6.34
C ARG A 33 -5.96 1.92 -7.17
N LEU A 34 -4.88 1.25 -7.57
CA LEU A 34 -4.94 0.01 -8.32
C LEU A 34 -5.61 -1.09 -7.49
N VAL A 35 -5.22 -1.23 -6.22
CA VAL A 35 -5.81 -2.20 -5.29
C VAL A 35 -7.28 -1.83 -4.98
N ASP A 36 -7.59 -0.55 -4.73
CA ASP A 36 -8.97 -0.11 -4.47
C ASP A 36 -9.91 -0.45 -5.62
N ARG A 37 -9.47 -0.25 -6.88
CA ARG A 37 -10.28 -0.54 -8.07
C ARG A 37 -10.63 -2.02 -8.21
N VAL A 38 -9.74 -2.92 -7.81
CA VAL A 38 -9.98 -4.37 -7.89
C VAL A 38 -10.84 -4.87 -6.73
N LEU A 39 -10.66 -4.30 -5.52
CA LEU A 39 -11.40 -4.71 -4.33
C LEU A 39 -12.83 -4.17 -4.27
N ARG A 40 -13.04 -2.90 -4.67
CA ARG A 40 -14.35 -2.24 -4.59
C ARG A 40 -15.51 -3.02 -5.23
N PRO A 41 -15.39 -3.63 -6.42
CA PRO A 41 -16.49 -4.41 -7.01
C PRO A 41 -16.74 -5.76 -6.34
N LEU A 42 -15.83 -6.26 -5.50
CA LEU A 42 -16.02 -7.53 -4.79
C LEU A 42 -16.98 -7.39 -3.60
N PHE A 43 -17.20 -6.17 -3.11
CA PHE A 43 -18.14 -5.94 -2.02
C PHE A 43 -19.59 -6.04 -2.51
N PRO A 44 -20.49 -6.67 -1.72
CA PRO A 44 -21.91 -6.70 -2.02
C PRO A 44 -22.49 -5.29 -2.18
N SER A 45 -23.47 -5.12 -3.06
CA SER A 45 -24.09 -3.81 -3.36
C SER A 45 -24.78 -3.13 -2.16
N ASN A 46 -25.12 -3.91 -1.12
CA ASN A 46 -25.75 -3.42 0.11
C ASN A 46 -24.77 -3.38 1.30
N TYR A 47 -23.47 -3.31 1.03
CA TYR A 47 -22.44 -3.21 2.05
C TYR A 47 -22.23 -1.74 2.46
N HIS A 48 -22.59 -1.41 3.70
CA HIS A 48 -22.52 -0.05 4.26
C HIS A 48 -21.48 0.10 5.38
N ALA A 49 -20.70 -0.94 5.66
CA ALA A 49 -19.66 -0.85 6.66
C ALA A 49 -18.44 -0.12 6.09
N ASP A 50 -17.86 0.77 6.90
CA ASP A 50 -16.62 1.46 6.58
C ASP A 50 -15.46 0.45 6.58
N THR A 51 -14.85 0.26 5.40
CA THR A 51 -13.69 -0.61 5.21
C THR A 51 -12.44 0.21 4.99
N PHE A 52 -11.50 0.07 5.92
CA PHE A 52 -10.19 0.70 5.83
C PHE A 52 -9.10 -0.37 5.68
N VAL A 53 -8.46 -0.38 4.51
CA VAL A 53 -7.35 -1.29 4.21
C VAL A 53 -6.05 -0.51 4.25
N ASN A 54 -5.15 -0.84 5.16
CA ASN A 54 -3.81 -0.26 5.27
C ASN A 54 -2.78 -1.33 4.90
N ILE A 55 -1.98 -1.05 3.88
CA ILE A 55 -0.91 -1.92 3.38
C ILE A 55 0.40 -1.20 3.64
N THR A 56 1.23 -1.79 4.50
CA THR A 56 2.56 -1.28 4.80
C THR A 56 3.61 -2.27 4.32
N LEU A 57 4.50 -1.84 3.43
CA LEU A 57 5.67 -2.63 3.07
C LEU A 57 6.67 -2.58 4.24
N TYR A 58 7.07 -3.74 4.73
CA TYR A 58 8.05 -3.86 5.83
C TYR A 58 9.42 -4.30 5.34
N SER A 59 9.47 -5.19 4.34
CA SER A 59 10.71 -5.70 3.76
C SER A 59 10.48 -5.99 2.29
N THR A 60 11.48 -5.68 1.47
CA THR A 60 11.54 -6.03 0.05
C THR A 60 12.97 -6.42 -0.28
N ASP A 61 13.13 -7.39 -1.18
CA ASP A 61 14.42 -7.81 -1.72
C ASP A 61 14.90 -6.90 -2.87
N GLY A 62 14.05 -5.96 -3.31
CA GLY A 62 14.34 -5.03 -4.40
C GLY A 62 14.38 -5.67 -5.79
N VAL A 63 14.02 -6.95 -5.89
CA VAL A 63 13.93 -7.69 -7.15
C VAL A 63 12.48 -7.76 -7.62
N ASP A 64 11.57 -8.02 -6.69
CA ASP A 64 10.15 -8.14 -6.98
C ASP A 64 9.43 -6.80 -6.83
N MET A 65 8.54 -6.50 -7.79
CA MET A 65 7.70 -5.31 -7.74
C MET A 65 6.68 -5.44 -6.60
N PRO A 66 6.68 -4.51 -5.63
CA PRO A 66 5.85 -4.63 -4.44
C PRO A 66 4.34 -4.42 -4.74
N ASP A 67 3.99 -3.93 -5.92
CA ASP A 67 2.61 -3.66 -6.36
C ASP A 67 1.77 -4.93 -6.44
N ALA A 68 2.36 -5.99 -7.02
CA ALA A 68 1.69 -7.27 -7.16
C ALA A 68 1.49 -7.94 -5.80
N LEU A 69 2.47 -7.79 -4.91
CA LEU A 69 2.41 -8.30 -3.54
C LEU A 69 1.39 -7.52 -2.70
N ALA A 70 1.25 -6.21 -2.92
CA ALA A 70 0.26 -5.38 -2.23
C ALA A 70 -1.18 -5.85 -2.54
N GLY A 71 -1.47 -6.19 -3.80
CA GLY A 71 -2.77 -6.74 -4.19
C GLY A 71 -3.05 -8.09 -3.55
N LEU A 72 -2.07 -9.00 -3.53
CA LEU A 72 -2.20 -10.31 -2.90
C LEU A 72 -2.39 -10.18 -1.37
N ALA A 73 -1.62 -9.31 -0.72
CA ALA A 73 -1.75 -9.05 0.70
C ALA A 73 -3.12 -8.48 1.07
N ALA A 74 -3.65 -7.55 0.26
CA ALA A 74 -4.97 -6.98 0.47
C ALA A 74 -6.10 -8.01 0.26
N SER A 75 -5.95 -8.91 -0.70
CA SER A 75 -6.90 -10.01 -0.92
C SER A 75 -6.84 -11.07 0.18
N ALA A 76 -5.68 -11.33 0.77
CA ALA A 76 -5.54 -12.31 1.84
C ALA A 76 -6.02 -11.78 3.21
N ALA A 77 -6.06 -10.45 3.37
CA ALA A 77 -6.51 -9.79 4.60
C ALA A 77 -8.03 -9.61 4.69
N LEU A 78 -8.75 -9.69 3.57
CA LEU A 78 -10.21 -9.59 3.45
C LEU A 78 -10.85 -10.98 3.43
#